data_AF-A0A5D3YC25-F1
#
_entry.id   AF-A0A5D3YC25-F1
#
_cell.length_a   1.000
_cell.length_b   1.000
_cell.length_c   1.000
_cell.angle_alpha   90.00
_cell.angle_beta   90.00
_cell.angle_gamma   90.00
#
_symmetry.space_group_name_H-M   'P 1'
#
loop_
_entity.id
_entity.type
_entity.pdbx_description
1 polymer ?
#
loop_
_entity_poly.entity_id
_entity_poly.type
_entity_poly.pdbx_seq_one_letter_code
_entity_poly.pdbx_strand_id
1 'polypeptide(L)' 'MKLLDFIGIRRREEKRIELYQGDLTDLSPAEGFDLLVVFSLSE' A
#
# COMPACT_ATOMS: atom_id res chain seq x y z
N MET A 1 -8.93 -3.72 -2.65
CA MET A 1 -8.51 -3.31 -1.28
C MET A 1 -9.08 -1.94 -0.89
N LYS A 2 -9.22 -1.64 0.41
CA LYS A 2 -9.69 -0.33 0.94
C LYS A 2 -8.50 0.51 1.40
N LEU A 3 -8.33 1.72 0.86
CA LEU A 3 -7.35 2.69 1.36
C LEU A 3 -7.77 3.17 2.76
N LEU A 4 -6.88 3.04 3.73
CA LEU A 4 -7.08 3.48 5.10
C LEU A 4 -6.44 4.86 5.34
N ASP A 5 -5.20 5.02 4.91
CA ASP A 5 -4.44 6.24 5.15
C ASP A 5 -3.32 6.39 4.11
N PHE A 6 -2.72 7.57 4.04
CA PHE A 6 -1.54 7.80 3.21
C PHE A 6 -0.62 8.87 3.79
N ILE A 7 0.66 8.72 3.50
CA ILE A 7 1.70 9.71 3.82
C ILE A 7 2.25 10.26 2.49
N GLY A 8 2.08 11.56 2.28
CA GLY A 8 2.72 12.27 1.17
C GLY A 8 4.16 12.63 1.52
N ILE A 9 5.10 12.26 0.66
CA ILE A 9 6.52 12.60 0.79
C ILE A 9 6.85 13.66 -0.26
N ARG A 10 7.01 14.90 0.19
CA ARG A 10 7.40 16.04 -0.66
C ARG A 10 8.92 16.19 -0.64
N ARG A 11 9.61 15.56 -1.61
CA ARG A 11 11.05 15.78 -1.89
C ARG A 11 11.22 16.19 -3.37
N ARG A 12 12.40 15.96 -3.96
CA ARG A 12 12.69 16.25 -5.38
C ARG A 12 11.74 15.51 -6.33
N GLU A 13 11.24 14.36 -5.91
CA GLU A 13 10.15 13.62 -6.55
C GLU A 13 8.99 13.53 -5.56
N GLU A 14 7.76 13.68 -6.07
CA GLU A 14 6.56 13.46 -5.30
C GLU A 14 6.37 11.94 -5.12
N LYS A 15 6.45 11.47 -3.86
CA LYS A 15 6.23 10.07 -3.51
C LYS A 15 5.08 9.93 -2.54
N ARG A 16 4.41 8.79 -2.55
CA ARG A 16 3.29 8.49 -1.65
C ARG A 16 3.46 7.10 -1.05
N ILE A 17 3.25 6.98 0.26
CA ILE A 17 3.08 5.71 0.95
C ILE A 17 1.59 5.56 1.23
N GLU A 18 1.01 4.43 0.86
CA GLU A 18 -0.42 4.15 0.99
C GLU A 18 -0.63 2.92 1.87
N LEU A 19 -1.56 3.02 2.83
CA LEU A 19 -1.93 1.94 3.72
C LEU A 19 -3.28 1.38 3.28
N TYR A 20 -3.31 0.10 2.92
CA TYR A 20 -4.51 -0.60 2.48
C TYR A 20 -4.93 -1.67 3.49
N GLN A 21 -6.25 -1.83 3.66
CA GLN A 21 -6.88 -2.98 4.31
C GLN A 21 -7.54 -3.85 3.24
N GLY A 22 -7.27 -5.14 3.24
CA GLY A 22 -7.88 -6.08 2.32
C GLY A 22 -7.20 -7.43 2.33
N ASP A 23 -7.68 -8.31 1.46
CA ASP A 23 -7.06 -9.60 1.22
C ASP A 23 -5.98 -9.47 0.13
N LEU A 24 -4.88 -10.21 0.23
CA LEU A 24 -3.83 -10.22 -0.79
C LEU A 24 -4.31 -10.80 -2.12
N THR A 25 -5.33 -11.64 -2.11
CA THR A 25 -5.96 -12.18 -3.33
C THR A 25 -6.70 -11.11 -4.14
N ASP A 26 -7.02 -9.96 -3.52
CA ASP A 26 -7.61 -8.81 -4.21
C ASP A 26 -6.57 -7.98 -4.95
N LEU A 27 -5.27 -8.26 -4.79
CA LEU A 27 -4.21 -7.55 -5.52
C LEU A 27 -4.23 -7.95 -6.99
N SER A 28 -4.39 -6.96 -7.86
CA SER A 28 -4.30 -7.19 -9.29
C SER A 28 -2.84 -7.16 -9.75
N PRO A 29 -2.43 -7.99 -10.73
CA PRO A 29 -1.10 -7.91 -11.32
C PRO A 29 -0.78 -6.55 -11.98
N ALA A 30 -1.81 -5.73 -12.25
CA ALA A 30 -1.68 -4.40 -12.82
C ALA A 30 -1.41 -3.31 -11.77
N GLU A 31 -1.55 -3.61 -10.48
CA GLU A 31 -1.17 -2.68 -9.41
C GLU A 31 0.35 -2.66 -9.28
N GLY A 32 0.97 -1.56 -9.70
CA GLY A 32 2.40 -1.35 -9.60
C GLY A 32 2.78 -0.83 -8.22
N PHE A 33 3.62 -1.59 -7.51
CA PHE A 33 4.23 -1.17 -6.24
C PHE A 33 5.75 -1.25 -6.32
N ASP A 34 6.44 -0.21 -5.88
CA ASP A 34 7.90 -0.27 -5.71
C ASP A 34 8.29 -1.18 -4.53
N LEU A 35 7.44 -1.24 -3.49
CA LEU A 35 7.62 -2.06 -2.30
C LEU A 35 6.25 -2.35 -1.65
N LEU A 36 5.96 -3.62 -1.40
CA LEU A 36 4.77 -4.08 -0.67
C LEU A 36 5.18 -4.69 0.67
N VAL A 37 4.62 -4.17 1.77
CA VAL A 37 4.83 -4.69 3.13
C VAL A 37 3.49 -5.19 3.67
N VAL A 38 3.44 -6.46 4.08
CA VAL A 38 2.23 -7.11 4.58
C VAL A 38 2.38 -7.38 6.06
N PHE A 39 1.39 -6.95 6.84
CA PHE A 39 1.25 -7.31 8.25
C PHE A 39 -0.01 -8.16 8.41
N SER A 40 0.14 -9.32 9.04
CA SER A 40 -0.98 -10.15 9.47
C SER A 40 -1.01 -10.14 10.99
N LEU A 41 -2.20 -9.91 11.57
CA LEU A 41 -2.41 -10.10 12.99
C LEU A 41 -2.71 -11.58 13.20
N SER A 42 -1.72 -12.33 13.70
CA SER A 42 -1.95 -13.68 14.21
C SER A 42 -2.50 -13.57 15.63
N GLU A 43 -3.62 -14.23 15.91
CA GLU A 43 -4.11 -14.48 17.28
C GLU A 43 -3.23 -15.49 18.02
#